data_AF-A0A7C7IGI8-F1
#
_entry.id   AF-A0A7C7IGI8-F1
#
_cell.length_a   1.000
_cell.length_b   1.000
_cell.length_c   1.000
_cell.angle_alpha   90.00
_cell.angle_beta   90.00
_cell.angle_gamma   90.00
#
_symmetry.space_group_name_H-M   'P 1'
#
loop_
_entity.id
_entity.type
_entity.pdbx_description
1 polymer ?
#
loop_
_entity_poly.entity_id
_entity_poly.type
_entity_poly.pdbx_seq_one_letter_code
_entity_poly.pdbx_strand_id
1 'polypeptide(L)'
;MLRADKRPQWNAKKVPINGPRVTHYWDGNQVIGKQYGQSFDKPGGVAWDIFFLYDEGAEMDSLFQPWVSTGRTIMGARDKLKTDFEALINTSKND
;
A
#
# COMPACT_ATOMS: atom_id res chain seq x y z
N MET A 1 3.89 8.93 -6.56
CA MET A 1 3.91 9.97 -7.61
C MET A 1 3.21 11.22 -7.10
N LEU A 2 3.90 12.22 -6.56
CA LEU A 2 3.21 13.38 -5.95
C LEU A 2 2.20 14.02 -6.92
N ARG A 3 1.14 14.65 -6.39
CA ARG A 3 -0.01 15.20 -7.14
C ARG A 3 0.36 16.08 -8.35
N ALA A 4 1.56 16.66 -8.38
CA ALA A 4 2.05 17.52 -9.46
C ALA A 4 3.24 16.96 -10.25
N ASP A 5 3.61 15.70 -10.02
CA ASP A 5 4.73 15.07 -10.69
C ASP A 5 4.36 14.73 -12.13
N LYS A 6 5.13 15.28 -13.08
CA LYS A 6 4.92 15.15 -14.53
C LYS A 6 5.99 14.30 -15.21
N ARG A 7 6.85 13.64 -14.43
CA ARG A 7 7.92 12.84 -15.02
C ARG A 7 7.29 11.67 -15.82
N PRO A 8 7.91 11.26 -16.93
CA PRO A 8 7.42 10.10 -17.67
C PRO A 8 7.85 8.78 -17.01
N GLN A 9 8.87 8.80 -16.16
CA GLN A 9 9.45 7.63 -15.50
C GLN A 9 10.24 8.01 -14.25
N TRP A 10 10.62 7.00 -13.47
CA TRP A 10 11.50 7.19 -12.33
C TRP A 10 12.92 7.58 -12.75
N ASN A 11 13.57 8.42 -11.94
CA ASN A 11 15.01 8.63 -12.05
C ASN A 11 15.72 7.56 -11.19
N ALA A 12 16.16 6.47 -11.83
CA ALA A 12 16.85 5.37 -11.17
C ALA A 12 18.12 5.78 -10.41
N LYS A 13 18.72 6.95 -10.71
CA LYS A 13 19.91 7.47 -10.00
C LYS A 13 19.57 8.29 -8.75
N LYS A 14 18.30 8.58 -8.49
CA LYS A 14 17.83 9.42 -7.36
C LYS A 14 16.68 8.77 -6.61
N VAL A 15 16.78 7.47 -6.33
CA VAL A 15 15.77 6.78 -5.52
C VAL A 15 16.09 6.95 -4.04
N PRO A 16 15.14 7.40 -3.19
CA PRO A 16 15.34 7.49 -1.74
C PRO A 16 15.58 6.14 -1.08
N ILE A 17 15.11 5.05 -1.69
CA ILE A 17 15.23 3.68 -1.16
C ILE A 17 15.91 2.81 -2.22
N ASN A 18 17.18 2.51 -1.99
CA ASN A 18 18.03 1.70 -2.87
C ASN A 18 18.41 0.41 -2.14
N GLY A 19 18.07 -0.75 -2.69
CA GLY A 19 18.50 -2.04 -2.14
C GLY A 19 18.15 -3.18 -3.10
N PRO A 20 18.88 -4.31 -3.06
CA PRO A 20 18.69 -5.43 -3.99
C PRO A 20 17.32 -6.12 -3.84
N ARG A 21 16.60 -5.84 -2.76
CA ARG A 21 15.26 -6.37 -2.45
C ARG A 21 14.13 -5.45 -2.92
N VAL A 22 14.45 -4.30 -3.54
CA VAL A 22 13.47 -3.25 -3.84
C VAL A 22 13.32 -3.11 -5.35
N THR A 23 12.14 -3.50 -5.85
CA THR A 23 11.72 -3.23 -7.22
C THR A 23 10.84 -1.99 -7.24
N HIS A 24 11.23 -1.00 -8.05
CA HIS A 24 10.48 0.26 -8.20
C HIS A 24 9.58 0.20 -9.42
N TYR A 25 8.28 0.37 -9.22
CA TYR A 25 7.31 0.54 -10.30
C TYR A 25 6.92 2.00 -10.44
N TRP A 26 6.87 2.50 -11.68
CA TRP A 26 6.44 3.86 -11.96
C TRP A 26 4.98 3.89 -12.40
N ASP A 27 4.13 4.57 -11.62
CA ASP A 27 2.72 4.80 -11.93
C ASP A 27 2.45 6.28 -12.15
N GLY A 28 2.84 6.79 -13.33
CA GLY A 28 2.73 8.21 -13.67
C GLY A 28 1.30 8.74 -13.71
N ASN A 29 0.36 7.88 -14.09
CA ASN A 29 -1.07 8.22 -14.13
C ASN A 29 -1.77 8.01 -12.79
N GLN A 30 -1.04 7.57 -11.76
CA GLN A 30 -1.54 7.31 -10.41
C GLN A 30 -2.70 6.30 -10.44
N VAL A 31 -2.69 5.35 -11.38
CA VAL A 31 -3.72 4.33 -11.58
C VAL A 31 -3.97 3.56 -10.28
N ILE A 32 -2.91 3.04 -9.66
CA ILE A 32 -3.01 2.22 -8.45
C ILE A 32 -3.46 3.07 -7.26
N GLY A 33 -2.90 4.27 -7.11
CA GLY A 33 -3.29 5.19 -6.03
C GLY A 33 -4.74 5.66 -6.15
N LYS A 34 -5.27 5.82 -7.36
CA LYS A 34 -6.69 6.13 -7.61
C LYS A 34 -7.60 4.94 -7.31
N GLN A 35 -7.20 3.74 -7.72
CA GLN A 35 -7.92 2.50 -7.40
C GLN A 35 -8.05 2.32 -5.88
N TYR A 36 -6.95 2.43 -5.13
CA TYR A 36 -7.01 2.38 -3.66
C TYR A 36 -7.81 3.54 -3.04
N GLY A 37 -7.85 4.70 -3.68
CA GLY A 37 -8.70 5.82 -3.25
C GLY A 37 -10.19 5.50 -3.27
N GLN A 38 -10.64 4.66 -4.21
CA GLN A 38 -12.04 4.21 -4.29
C GLN A 38 -12.45 3.40 -3.06
N SER A 39 -11.54 2.59 -2.51
CA SER A 39 -11.82 1.71 -1.36
C SER A 39 -11.92 2.45 -0.01
N PHE A 40 -11.59 3.74 0.06
CA PHE A 40 -11.62 4.56 1.29
C PHE A 40 -12.74 5.63 1.29
N ASP A 41 -13.83 5.42 0.56
CA ASP A 41 -14.95 6.37 0.44
C ASP A 41 -14.54 7.78 -0.04
N LYS A 42 -13.47 7.88 -0.85
CA LYS A 42 -13.05 9.14 -1.50
C LYS A 42 -13.04 9.02 -3.02
N PRO A 43 -14.22 9.07 -3.68
CA PRO A 43 -14.30 9.06 -5.13
C PRO A 43 -13.44 10.16 -5.76
N GLY A 44 -12.52 9.78 -6.66
CA GLY A 44 -11.67 10.70 -7.42
C GLY A 44 -10.38 11.17 -6.71
N GLY A 45 -10.17 10.80 -5.44
CA GLY A 45 -8.94 11.10 -4.71
C GLY A 45 -7.85 10.04 -4.92
N VAL A 46 -6.60 10.47 -4.98
CA VAL A 46 -5.46 9.53 -4.91
C VAL A 46 -5.17 9.24 -3.45
N ALA A 47 -5.10 7.97 -3.08
CA ALA A 47 -4.67 7.58 -1.75
C ALA A 47 -3.14 7.61 -1.64
N TRP A 48 -2.66 8.33 -0.64
CA TRP A 48 -1.25 8.49 -0.29
C TRP A 48 -1.04 7.98 1.13
N ASP A 49 0.16 7.48 1.41
CA ASP A 49 0.60 7.07 2.74
C ASP A 49 -0.38 6.12 3.42
N ILE A 50 -0.73 5.04 2.74
CA ILE A 50 -1.70 4.04 3.19
C ILE A 50 -1.03 2.68 3.37
N PHE A 51 -1.64 1.82 4.18
CA PHE A 51 -1.33 0.39 4.17
C PHE A 51 -2.63 -0.41 4.09
N PHE A 52 -2.50 -1.61 3.52
CA PHE A 52 -3.49 -2.67 3.58
C PHE A 52 -2.78 -3.91 4.12
N LEU A 53 -3.41 -4.59 5.06
CA LEU A 53 -2.97 -5.87 5.58
C LEU A 53 -3.97 -6.93 5.15
N TYR A 54 -3.47 -7.93 4.44
CA TYR A 54 -4.23 -9.07 3.95
C TYR A 54 -3.79 -10.33 4.70
N ASP A 55 -4.65 -11.35 4.73
CA ASP A 55 -4.26 -12.68 5.18
C ASP A 55 -3.53 -13.45 4.06
N GLU A 56 -3.08 -14.67 4.37
CA GLU A 56 -2.32 -15.51 3.43
C GLU A 56 -3.17 -16.02 2.25
N GLY A 57 -4.50 -16.10 2.43
CA GLY A 57 -5.44 -16.56 1.40
C GLY A 57 -5.92 -15.46 0.45
N ALA A 58 -5.45 -14.23 0.60
CA ALA A 58 -5.97 -13.11 -0.16
C ALA A 58 -5.58 -13.15 -1.64
N GLU A 59 -6.59 -13.08 -2.51
CA GLU A 59 -6.44 -12.98 -3.96
C GLU A 59 -6.62 -11.54 -4.45
N MET A 60 -5.86 -11.18 -5.49
CA MET A 60 -5.70 -9.78 -5.93
C MET A 60 -6.82 -9.29 -6.87
N ASP A 61 -7.78 -10.15 -7.22
CA ASP A 61 -8.68 -9.95 -8.37
C ASP A 61 -10.03 -9.26 -8.05
N SER A 62 -10.40 -9.11 -6.77
CA SER A 62 -11.70 -8.54 -6.36
C SER A 62 -11.61 -7.15 -5.73
N LEU A 63 -10.79 -6.24 -6.27
CA LEU A 63 -10.74 -4.82 -5.88
C LEU A 63 -10.68 -4.56 -4.34
N PHE A 64 -10.00 -5.47 -3.65
CA PHE A 64 -9.44 -5.34 -2.30
C PHE A 64 -10.46 -5.32 -1.15
N GLN A 65 -11.08 -6.47 -0.86
CA GLN A 65 -11.67 -6.85 0.43
C GLN A 65 -11.69 -8.39 0.57
N PRO A 66 -11.70 -8.97 1.78
CA PRO A 66 -11.61 -8.29 3.07
C PRO A 66 -10.15 -8.02 3.48
N TRP A 67 -9.92 -6.87 4.12
CA TRP A 67 -8.64 -6.58 4.78
C TRP A 67 -8.68 -7.05 6.22
N VAL A 68 -7.59 -7.63 6.70
CA VAL A 68 -7.35 -7.83 8.14
C VAL A 68 -7.18 -6.47 8.81
N SER A 69 -6.53 -5.53 8.12
CA SER A 69 -6.37 -4.16 8.60
C SER A 69 -6.13 -3.17 7.47
N THR A 70 -6.47 -1.92 7.73
CA THR A 70 -6.23 -0.80 6.82
C THR A 70 -6.01 0.48 7.62
N GLY A 71 -5.35 1.46 7.02
CA GLY A 71 -5.15 2.76 7.67
C GLY A 71 -4.50 3.81 6.78
N ARG A 72 -4.56 5.06 7.25
CA ARG A 72 -4.00 6.23 6.58
C ARG A 72 -3.00 6.98 7.45
N THR A 73 -1.97 7.46 6.77
CA THR A 73 -0.62 7.75 7.24
C THR A 73 0.01 6.55 7.96
N ILE A 74 0.91 5.82 7.29
CA ILE A 74 1.64 4.69 7.87
C ILE A 74 2.29 5.10 9.21
N MET A 75 2.84 6.31 9.30
CA MET A 75 3.41 6.84 10.55
C MET A 75 2.37 7.00 11.66
N GLY A 76 1.18 7.52 11.35
CA GLY A 76 0.10 7.71 12.33
C GLY A 76 -0.59 6.42 12.74
N ALA A 77 -0.44 5.35 11.95
CA ALA A 77 -1.07 4.06 12.19
C ALA A 77 -0.08 2.96 12.55
N ARG A 78 1.18 3.30 12.84
CA ARG A 78 2.28 2.35 13.09
C ARG A 78 1.94 1.33 14.16
N ASP A 79 1.43 1.78 15.30
CA ASP A 79 1.19 0.89 16.45
C ASP A 79 0.04 -0.08 16.15
N LYS A 80 -1.04 0.42 15.53
CA LYS A 80 -2.15 -0.43 15.05
C LYS A 80 -1.65 -1.47 14.05
N LEU A 81 -0.89 -1.03 13.03
CA LEU A 81 -0.33 -1.91 12.01
C LEU A 81 0.56 -2.99 12.65
N LYS A 82 1.41 -2.62 13.61
CA LYS A 82 2.25 -3.56 14.33
C LYS A 82 1.41 -4.61 15.07
N THR A 83 0.42 -4.19 15.86
CA THR A 83 -0.46 -5.10 16.60
C THR A 83 -1.19 -6.06 15.68
N ASP A 84 -1.81 -5.55 14.61
CA ASP A 84 -2.58 -6.39 13.69
C ASP A 84 -1.67 -7.39 12.93
N PHE A 85 -0.47 -6.96 12.57
CA PHE A 85 0.52 -7.83 11.93
C PHE A 85 1.04 -8.93 12.84
N GLU A 86 1.32 -8.61 14.11
CA GLU A 86 1.73 -9.59 15.11
C GLU A 86 0.63 -10.63 15.37
N ALA A 87 -0.63 -10.21 15.42
CA ALA A 87 -1.76 -11.13 15.54
C ALA A 87 -1.83 -12.10 14.35
N LEU A 88 -1.69 -11.59 13.13
CA LEU A 88 -1.77 -12.41 11.91
C LEU A 88 -0.68 -13.51 11.88
N ILE A 89 0.57 -13.16 12.19
CA ILE A 89 1.69 -14.11 12.20
C ILE A 89 1.57 -15.16 13.30
N ASN A 90 0.96 -14.80 14.43
CA ASN A 90 0.79 -15.75 15.53
C ASN A 90 -0.34 -16.75 15.26
N THR A 91 -1.37 -16.35 14.50
CA THR A 91 -2.42 -17.27 14.04
C THR A 91 -1.86 -18.29 13.05
N SER A 92 -1.05 -17.87 12.07
CA SER A 92 -0.49 -18.78 11.06
C SER A 92 0.54 -19.80 11.58
N LYS A 93 1.00 -19.67 12.83
CA LYS A 93 1.96 -20.59 13.46
C LYS A 93 1.29 -21.74 14.21
N ASN A 94 -0.02 -21.66 14.42
CA ASN A 94 -0.79 -22.65 15.18
C ASN A 94 -1.58 -23.61 14.28
N ASP A 95 -1.47 -23.44 12.96
CA ASP A 95 -1.97 -24.37 11.92
C ASP A 95 -0.80 -25.22 11.37
#